data_AF-A0A2E1ATU4-F1
#
_entry.id   AF-A0A2E1ATU4-F1
#
_cell.length_a   1.000
_cell.length_b   1.000
_cell.length_c   1.000
_cell.angle_alpha   90.00
_cell.angle_beta   90.00
_cell.angle_gamma   90.00
#
_symmetry.space_group_name_H-M   'P 1'
#
loop_
_entity.id
_entity.type
_entity.pdbx_description
1 polymer ?
#
loop_
_entity_poly.entity_id
_entity_poly.type
_entity_poly.pdbx_seq_one_letter_code
_entity_poly.pdbx_strand_id
1 'polypeptide(L)'
;MANSDLPKYLQSIFYPLFQHAKDLECQLMLMDEMLEVGDKKEIPFLAELESHENPKISNKAFEIKTALQSKLGLITDTERRRLPMNLCFIYDEFNIRPSKVDKDLDFEIELDILNTKPDEM
;
A
#
# COMPACT_ATOMS: atom_id res chain seq x y z
N MET A 1 2.29 24.18 -28.46
CA MET A 1 1.07 23.65 -27.79
C MET A 1 1.53 23.14 -26.44
N ALA A 2 1.17 23.82 -25.35
CA ALA A 2 1.54 23.37 -24.01
C ALA A 2 0.70 22.14 -23.69
N ASN A 3 1.31 20.97 -23.57
CA ASN A 3 0.67 19.81 -22.95
C ASN A 3 0.54 20.11 -21.47
N SER A 4 -0.53 20.80 -21.09
CA SER A 4 -0.94 20.91 -19.70
C SER A 4 -1.59 19.57 -19.31
N ASP A 5 -0.75 18.56 -19.04
CA ASP A 5 -1.23 17.29 -18.52
C ASP A 5 -1.94 17.56 -17.18
N LEU A 6 -3.25 17.31 -17.16
CA LEU A 6 -4.05 17.43 -15.95
C LEU A 6 -3.51 16.47 -14.87
N PRO A 7 -3.49 16.87 -13.60
CA PRO A 7 -3.12 15.98 -12.51
C PRO A 7 -3.86 14.63 -12.60
N LYS A 8 -3.13 13.53 -12.42
CA LYS A 8 -3.66 12.18 -12.66
C LYS A 8 -4.84 11.84 -11.76
N TYR A 9 -4.92 12.39 -10.55
CA TYR A 9 -6.05 12.17 -9.64
C TYR A 9 -7.38 12.73 -10.19
N LEU A 10 -7.34 13.76 -11.04
CA LEU A 10 -8.54 14.34 -11.67
C LEU A 10 -9.16 13.42 -12.73
N GLN A 11 -8.46 12.37 -13.14
CA GLN A 11 -8.97 11.38 -14.10
C GLN A 11 -9.90 10.36 -13.43
N SER A 12 -9.93 10.30 -12.10
CA SER A 12 -10.85 9.45 -11.35
C SER A 12 -12.28 9.96 -11.47
N ILE A 13 -13.22 9.09 -11.83
CA ILE A 13 -14.65 9.43 -11.84
C ILE A 13 -15.19 9.70 -10.43
N PHE A 14 -14.51 9.15 -9.41
CA PHE A 14 -14.90 9.29 -8.03
C PHE A 14 -14.39 10.59 -7.40
N TYR A 15 -13.37 11.23 -7.97
CA TYR A 15 -12.89 12.53 -7.50
C TYR A 15 -14.02 13.56 -7.34
N PRO A 16 -14.82 13.89 -8.38
CA PRO A 16 -15.90 14.85 -8.22
C PRO A 16 -17.00 14.37 -7.25
N LEU A 17 -17.29 13.06 -7.21
CA LEU A 17 -18.27 12.51 -6.27
C LEU A 17 -17.83 12.70 -4.83
N PHE A 18 -16.56 12.42 -4.54
CA PHE A 18 -15.95 12.56 -3.22
C PHE A 18 -15.92 14.03 -2.77
N GLN A 19 -15.65 14.98 -3.68
CA GLN A 19 -15.69 16.42 -3.37
C GLN A 19 -17.08 16.91 -2.96
N HIS A 20 -18.15 16.27 -3.45
CA HIS A 20 -19.53 16.63 -3.14
C HIS A 20 -20.14 15.83 -1.99
N ALA A 21 -19.53 14.72 -1.59
CA ALA A 21 -19.89 13.96 -0.41
C ALA A 21 -19.48 14.74 0.85
N LYS A 22 -20.47 15.28 1.58
CA LYS A 22 -20.24 16.11 2.78
C LYS A 22 -20.15 15.28 4.06
N ASP A 23 -20.77 14.11 4.05
CA ASP A 23 -20.83 13.21 5.17
C ASP A 23 -19.76 12.12 5.04
N LEU A 24 -19.15 11.80 6.18
CA LEU A 24 -18.06 10.84 6.27
C LEU A 24 -18.50 9.45 5.80
N GLU A 25 -19.73 9.03 6.11
CA GLU A 25 -20.23 7.71 5.74
C GLU A 25 -20.38 7.57 4.22
N CYS A 26 -20.91 8.58 3.50
CA CYS A 26 -20.91 8.55 2.03
C CYS A 26 -19.50 8.55 1.45
N GLN A 27 -18.55 9.29 2.04
CA GLN A 27 -17.16 9.27 1.59
C GLN A 27 -16.55 7.87 1.74
N LEU A 28 -16.75 7.22 2.88
CA LEU A 28 -16.24 5.87 3.13
C LEU A 28 -16.92 4.82 2.24
N MET A 29 -18.22 4.96 1.99
CA MET A 29 -18.97 4.12 1.05
C MET A 29 -18.45 4.28 -0.38
N LEU A 30 -18.20 5.52 -0.83
CA LEU A 30 -17.63 5.77 -2.16
C LEU A 30 -16.27 5.09 -2.34
N MET A 31 -15.46 5.00 -1.27
CA MET A 31 -14.17 4.31 -1.33
C MET A 31 -14.35 2.79 -1.44
N ASP A 32 -15.37 2.21 -0.82
CA ASP A 32 -15.70 0.79 -1.03
C ASP A 32 -16.13 0.55 -2.48
N GLU A 33 -16.95 1.43 -3.05
CA GLU A 33 -17.35 1.35 -4.46
C GLU A 33 -16.15 1.48 -5.42
N MET A 34 -15.13 2.27 -5.08
CA MET A 34 -13.88 2.32 -5.87
C MET A 34 -13.19 0.95 -5.93
N LEU A 35 -13.25 0.13 -4.88
CA LEU A 35 -12.70 -1.22 -4.91
C LEU A 35 -13.52 -2.14 -5.80
N GLU A 36 -14.85 -2.03 -5.73
CA GLU A 36 -15.77 -2.90 -6.46
C GLU A 36 -15.74 -2.64 -7.97
N VAL A 37 -15.84 -1.38 -8.39
CA VAL A 37 -15.98 -1.02 -9.82
C VAL A 37 -14.83 -0.18 -10.40
N GLY A 38 -13.87 0.25 -9.58
CA GLY A 38 -12.77 1.11 -10.02
C GLY A 38 -11.73 0.42 -10.91
N ASP A 39 -10.96 1.23 -11.61
CA ASP A 39 -9.84 0.82 -12.46
C ASP A 39 -8.50 1.40 -11.96
N LYS A 40 -7.48 1.41 -12.83
CA LYS A 40 -6.14 1.93 -12.49
C LYS A 40 -6.09 3.45 -12.32
N LYS A 41 -7.08 4.20 -12.82
CA LYS A 41 -7.16 5.67 -12.75
C LYS A 41 -7.55 6.17 -11.37
N GLU A 42 -8.08 5.30 -10.53
CA GLU A 42 -8.47 5.57 -9.15
C GLU A 42 -7.25 5.56 -8.22
N ILE A 43 -6.18 4.84 -8.57
CA ILE A 43 -4.97 4.71 -7.75
C ILE A 43 -4.31 6.06 -7.42
N PRO A 44 -4.12 7.00 -8.37
CA PRO A 44 -3.61 8.33 -8.05
C PRO A 44 -4.52 9.10 -7.10
N PHE A 45 -5.84 8.96 -7.20
CA PHE A 45 -6.77 9.64 -6.31
C PHE A 45 -6.74 9.04 -4.90
N LEU A 46 -6.72 7.72 -4.78
CA LEU A 46 -6.55 7.04 -3.50
C LEU A 46 -5.23 7.40 -2.82
N ALA A 47 -4.15 7.58 -3.58
CA ALA A 47 -2.87 8.05 -3.04
C ALA A 47 -2.95 9.47 -2.46
N GLU A 48 -3.70 10.39 -3.07
CA GLU A 48 -3.96 11.71 -2.48
C GLU A 48 -4.75 11.60 -1.17
N LEU A 49 -5.76 10.72 -1.13
CA LEU A 49 -6.59 10.49 0.06
C LEU A 49 -5.82 9.89 1.25
N GLU A 50 -4.68 9.23 1.03
CA GLU A 50 -3.81 8.76 2.13
C GLU A 50 -3.24 9.88 2.97
N SER A 51 -3.13 11.10 2.41
CA SER A 51 -2.67 12.29 3.12
C SER A 51 -3.82 13.10 3.76
N HIS A 52 -5.05 12.57 3.74
CA HIS A 52 -6.23 13.27 4.23
C HIS A 52 -6.18 13.48 5.75
N GLU A 53 -6.64 14.66 6.22
CA GLU A 53 -6.59 15.03 7.64
C GLU A 53 -7.39 14.09 8.57
N ASN A 54 -8.47 13.52 8.04
CA ASN A 54 -9.29 12.54 8.75
C ASN A 54 -8.66 11.13 8.70
N PRO A 55 -8.26 10.55 9.84
CA PRO A 55 -7.59 9.24 9.90
C PRO A 55 -8.42 8.09 9.34
N LYS A 56 -9.75 8.18 9.43
CA LYS A 56 -10.63 7.14 8.87
C LYS A 56 -10.53 7.10 7.35
N ILE A 57 -10.42 8.27 6.72
CA ILE A 57 -10.29 8.39 5.27
C ILE A 57 -8.89 7.97 4.85
N SER A 58 -7.84 8.44 5.51
CA SER A 58 -6.46 8.08 5.16
C SER A 58 -6.21 6.58 5.24
N ASN A 59 -6.66 5.93 6.33
CA ASN A 59 -6.48 4.50 6.53
C ASN A 59 -7.29 3.68 5.51
N LYS A 60 -8.56 4.05 5.29
CA LYS A 60 -9.41 3.41 4.28
C LYS A 60 -8.81 3.58 2.88
N ALA A 61 -8.21 4.73 2.57
CA ALA A 61 -7.60 4.99 1.27
C ALA A 61 -6.44 4.03 1.01
N PHE A 62 -5.58 3.83 2.01
CA PHE A 62 -4.48 2.88 1.94
C PHE A 62 -4.96 1.44 1.75
N GLU A 63 -5.97 1.02 2.52
CA GLU A 63 -6.57 -0.32 2.41
C GLU A 63 -7.13 -0.56 1.01
N ILE A 64 -7.97 0.36 0.52
CA ILE A 64 -8.62 0.27 -0.79
C ILE A 64 -7.59 0.36 -1.92
N LYS A 65 -6.59 1.24 -1.83
CA LYS A 65 -5.51 1.32 -2.83
C LYS A 65 -4.76 0.00 -2.95
N THR A 66 -4.37 -0.58 -1.82
CA THR A 66 -3.63 -1.85 -1.77
C THR A 66 -4.48 -3.01 -2.29
N ALA A 67 -5.76 -3.05 -1.92
CA ALA A 67 -6.70 -4.06 -2.41
C ALA A 67 -6.94 -3.93 -3.92
N LEU A 68 -7.15 -2.72 -4.42
CA LEU A 68 -7.40 -2.44 -5.84
C LEU A 68 -6.16 -2.74 -6.68
N GLN A 69 -4.96 -2.35 -6.23
CA GLN A 69 -3.72 -2.69 -6.92
C GLN A 69 -3.52 -4.22 -7.03
N SER A 70 -3.89 -4.97 -5.99
CA SER A 70 -3.84 -6.43 -6.03
C SER A 70 -4.91 -7.04 -6.94
N LYS A 71 -6.14 -6.52 -6.90
CA LYS A 71 -7.23 -6.92 -7.82
C LYS A 71 -6.84 -6.72 -9.28
N LEU A 72 -6.08 -5.66 -9.57
CA LEU A 72 -5.57 -5.32 -10.90
C LEU A 72 -4.25 -6.01 -11.26
N GLY A 73 -3.66 -6.82 -10.35
CA GLY A 73 -2.39 -7.51 -10.58
C GLY A 73 -1.16 -6.59 -10.66
N LEU A 74 -1.24 -5.38 -10.10
CA LEU A 74 -0.17 -4.37 -10.13
C LEU A 74 0.86 -4.54 -9.02
N ILE A 75 0.51 -5.24 -7.94
CA ILE A 75 1.41 -5.53 -6.82
C ILE A 75 1.59 -7.03 -6.72
N THR A 76 2.86 -7.46 -6.70
CA THR A 76 3.23 -8.86 -6.43
C THR A 76 3.26 -9.13 -4.92
N ASP A 77 3.00 -10.37 -4.50
CA ASP A 77 3.03 -10.75 -3.07
C ASP A 77 4.39 -10.43 -2.41
N THR A 78 5.46 -10.40 -3.19
CA THR A 78 6.81 -10.03 -2.74
C THR A 78 6.91 -8.57 -2.32
N GLU A 79 6.23 -7.65 -3.03
CA GLU A 79 6.23 -6.22 -2.69
C GLU A 79 5.38 -5.93 -1.45
N ARG A 80 4.30 -6.67 -1.22
CA ARG A 80 3.47 -6.56 0.00
C ARG A 80 4.24 -6.85 1.29
N ARG A 81 5.22 -7.74 1.23
CA ARG A 81 6.03 -8.15 2.40
C ARG A 81 7.17 -7.18 2.72
N ARG A 82 7.44 -6.21 1.85
CA ARG A 82 8.54 -5.26 2.06
C ARG A 82 8.09 -4.17 3.02
N LEU A 83 8.68 -4.17 4.22
CA LEU A 83 8.55 -3.04 5.13
C LEU A 83 9.27 -1.82 4.55
N PRO A 84 8.70 -0.61 4.69
CA PRO A 84 9.33 0.59 4.20
C PRO A 84 10.66 0.85 4.92
N MET A 85 11.70 1.17 4.15
CA MET A 85 13.09 1.27 4.63
C MET A 85 13.27 2.38 5.68
N ASN A 86 12.36 3.36 5.72
CA ASN A 86 12.35 4.38 6.77
C ASN A 86 12.08 3.82 8.16
N LEU A 87 11.56 2.60 8.32
CA LEU A 87 11.39 1.94 9.62
C LEU A 87 12.66 1.22 10.11
N CYS A 88 13.74 1.25 9.32
CA CYS A 88 15.00 0.63 9.70
C CYS A 88 15.56 1.19 11.02
N PHE A 89 15.24 2.44 11.38
CA PHE A 89 15.66 3.05 12.65
C PHE A 89 15.18 2.25 13.89
N ILE A 90 14.08 1.50 13.78
CA ILE A 90 13.55 0.69 14.88
C ILE A 90 14.58 -0.38 15.28
N TYR A 91 15.32 -0.94 14.32
CA TYR A 91 16.36 -1.90 14.63
C TYR A 91 17.50 -1.27 15.43
N ASP A 92 17.86 -0.02 15.10
CA ASP A 92 18.91 0.73 15.81
C ASP A 92 18.44 1.17 17.20
N GLU A 93 17.22 1.71 17.33
CA GLU A 93 16.67 2.21 18.59
C GLU A 93 16.50 1.10 19.63
N PHE A 94 15.98 -0.06 19.20
CA PHE A 94 15.77 -1.20 20.08
C PHE A 94 17.00 -2.12 20.18
N ASN A 95 18.13 -1.76 19.55
CA ASN A 95 19.31 -2.63 19.40
C ASN A 95 18.95 -4.05 18.92
N ILE A 96 17.92 -4.17 18.07
CA ILE A 96 17.50 -5.44 17.48
C ILE A 96 18.57 -5.79 16.45
N ARG A 97 19.38 -6.78 16.80
CA ARG A 97 20.37 -7.36 15.90
C ARG A 97 19.92 -8.77 15.56
N PRO A 98 20.17 -9.26 14.33
CA PRO A 98 19.97 -10.66 14.04
C PRO A 98 20.72 -11.48 15.09
N SER A 99 20.07 -12.51 15.62
CA SER A 99 20.74 -13.44 16.52
C SER A 99 21.98 -13.98 15.82
N LYS A 100 23.08 -14.15 16.56
CA LYS A 100 24.20 -14.92 16.04
C LYS A 100 23.63 -16.29 15.72
N VAL A 101 23.79 -16.75 14.47
CA VAL A 101 23.38 -18.09 14.06
C VAL A 101 24.17 -19.06 14.91
N ASP A 102 23.54 -19.55 15.97
CA ASP A 102 24.08 -20.60 16.81
C ASP A 102 23.78 -21.91 16.09
N LYS A 103 24.84 -22.66 15.76
CA LYS A 103 24.73 -23.91 15.01
C LYS A 103 24.00 -24.99 15.79
N ASP A 104 23.88 -24.82 17.10
CA ASP A 104 23.25 -25.78 18.00
C ASP A 104 21.77 -25.41 18.30
N LEU A 105 21.29 -24.25 17.82
CA LEU A 105 19.88 -23.85 17.90
C LEU A 105 19.13 -24.36 16.67
N ASP A 106 18.75 -25.63 16.72
CA ASP A 106 17.82 -26.23 15.77
C ASP A 106 16.39 -25.84 16.17
N PHE A 107 15.99 -24.62 15.80
CA PHE A 107 14.58 -24.28 15.79
C PHE A 107 13.98 -25.16 14.70
N GLU A 108 13.20 -26.18 15.06
CA GLU A 108 12.48 -27.11 14.17
C GLU A 108 11.47 -26.41 13.21
N ILE A 109 11.59 -25.09 13.06
CA ILE A 109 10.87 -24.21 12.16
C ILE A 109 11.89 -23.69 11.14
N GLU A 110 11.85 -24.23 9.93
CA GLU A 110 12.65 -23.74 8.81
C GLU A 110 12.31 -22.26 8.55
N LEU A 111 13.32 -21.39 8.66
CA LEU A 111 13.20 -19.98 8.28
C LEU A 111 13.22 -19.86 6.75
N ASP A 112 12.08 -20.15 6.11
CA ASP A 112 11.87 -20.06 4.66
C ASP A 112 12.26 -18.70 4.04
N ILE A 113 12.37 -17.66 4.87
CA ILE A 113 12.76 -16.29 4.50
C ILE A 113 14.22 -16.22 4.03
N LEU A 114 15.08 -17.14 4.49
CA LEU A 114 16.51 -17.18 4.12
C LEU A 114 16.80 -18.03 2.88
N ASN A 115 15.84 -18.86 2.43
CA ASN A 115 15.97 -19.67 1.22
C ASN A 115 15.61 -18.87 -0.04
N THR A 116 16.24 -17.71 -0.23
CA THR A 116 16.39 -17.17 -1.58
C THR A 116 17.67 -17.76 -2.15
N LYS A 117 17.53 -18.88 -2.86
CA LYS A 117 18.59 -19.32 -3.77
C LYS A 117 18.87 -18.13 -4.70
N PRO A 118 20.13 -17.66 -4.81
CA PRO A 118 20.47 -16.81 -5.93
C PRO A 118 20.22 -17.65 -7.18
N ASP A 119 19.35 -17.18 -8.07
CA ASP A 119 19.16 -17.78 -9.39
C ASP A 119 20.52 -17.78 -10.10
N GLU A 120 21.19 -18.94 -10.09
CA GLU A 120 22.23 -19.25 -11.05
C GLU A 120 21.54 -19.58 -12.38
N MET A 121 21.54 -18.59 -13.30
CA MET A 121 21.88 -18.70 -14.74
C MET A 121 21.31 -17.52 -15.54
#